data_AF-A0A7W3VGT3-F1
#
_entry.id   AF-A0A7W3VGT3-F1
#
_cell.length_a   1.000
_cell.length_b   1.000
_cell.length_c   1.000
_cell.angle_alpha   90.00
_cell.angle_beta   90.00
_cell.angle_gamma   90.00
#
_symmetry.space_group_name_H-M   'P 1'
#
loop_
_entity.id
_entity.type
_entity.pdbx_description
1 polymer ?
#
loop_
_entity_poly.entity_id
_entity_poly.type
_entity_poly.pdbx_seq_one_letter_code
_entity_poly.pdbx_strand_id
1 'polypeptide(L)'
;MTRYSVVIVGFVIAFLIFACACNKKQEKIDYKANENVEYELGIPYQKEITNLKKGMLAYQKMADCPYSEEDVNQVGVILDEYFEQMEKSTSKEKGLLIVQTTVEKFNALNQKCDLELISTSERDIIATILIRVNCEKGYGKCDEDITEEWRDW
;
A
#
# COMPACT_ATOMS: atom_id res chain seq x y z
N MET A 1 -63.33 32.83 13.23
CA MET A 1 -63.18 32.81 14.70
C MET A 1 -61.94 31.98 15.00
N THR A 2 -60.97 32.63 15.61
CA THR A 2 -59.62 32.21 16.00
C THR A 2 -59.57 30.85 16.72
N ARG A 3 -58.52 30.05 16.46
CA ARG A 3 -57.42 29.81 17.41
C ARG A 3 -56.32 28.89 16.87
N TYR A 4 -55.10 29.35 17.09
CA TYR A 4 -53.81 28.67 16.96
C TYR A 4 -53.72 27.44 17.88
N SER A 5 -52.84 26.48 17.55
CA SER A 5 -51.58 26.29 18.29
C SER A 5 -50.82 25.05 17.81
N VAL A 6 -49.59 25.33 17.36
CA VAL A 6 -48.49 24.37 17.19
C VAL A 6 -48.16 23.76 18.54
N VAL A 7 -48.05 22.43 18.63
CA VAL A 7 -47.33 21.76 19.72
C VAL A 7 -46.38 20.74 19.09
N ILE A 8 -45.12 21.13 19.05
CA ILE A 8 -43.97 20.25 18.86
C ILE A 8 -43.87 19.40 20.12
N VAL A 9 -44.10 18.09 20.00
CA VAL A 9 -43.70 17.14 21.05
C VAL A 9 -42.58 16.30 20.47
N GLY A 10 -41.35 16.68 20.81
CA GLY A 10 -40.16 15.91 20.55
C GLY A 10 -40.21 14.61 21.33
N PHE A 11 -40.08 13.48 20.63
CA PHE A 11 -39.81 12.21 21.26
C PHE A 11 -38.29 12.01 21.33
N VAL A 12 -37.77 12.25 22.53
CA VAL A 12 -36.44 11.85 22.95
C VAL A 12 -36.47 10.33 23.11
N ILE A 13 -35.84 9.61 22.18
CA ILE A 13 -35.54 8.19 22.39
C ILE A 13 -34.24 8.11 23.18
N ALA A 14 -34.39 7.84 24.48
CA ALA A 14 -33.30 7.46 25.35
C ALA A 14 -32.88 6.01 25.04
N PHE A 15 -31.72 5.83 24.41
CA PHE A 15 -30.99 4.58 24.47
C PHE A 15 -29.85 4.73 25.49
N LEU A 16 -30.14 4.29 26.71
CA LEU A 16 -29.12 3.91 27.69
C LEU A 16 -28.68 2.48 27.38
N ILE A 17 -27.48 2.33 26.83
CA ILE A 17 -26.73 1.07 26.89
C ILE A 17 -25.45 1.37 27.65
N PHE A 18 -25.35 0.77 28.84
CA PHE A 18 -24.21 0.83 29.74
C PHE A 18 -23.37 -0.43 29.54
N ALA A 19 -22.13 -0.26 29.10
CA ALA A 19 -20.95 -1.16 29.16
C ALA A 19 -20.09 -0.87 27.92
N CYS A 20 -18.78 -0.63 27.95
CA CYS A 20 -17.75 -0.82 28.96
C CYS A 20 -16.71 0.30 28.74
N ALA A 21 -16.22 0.94 29.80
CA ALA A 21 -15.15 1.91 29.70
C ALA A 21 -13.83 1.18 29.39
N CYS A 22 -13.45 1.12 28.12
CA CYS A 22 -12.05 1.09 27.72
C CYS A 22 -11.73 2.40 27.01
N ASN A 23 -11.04 3.28 27.73
CA ASN A 23 -10.50 4.52 27.22
C ASN A 23 -9.35 4.19 26.27
N LYS A 24 -9.65 3.85 25.01
CA LYS A 24 -8.68 3.84 23.92
C LYS A 24 -9.00 5.03 23.04
N LYS A 25 -8.09 6.00 23.05
CA LYS A 25 -8.04 7.12 22.12
C LYS A 25 -8.08 6.52 20.71
N GLN A 26 -9.23 6.60 20.05
CA GLN A 26 -9.40 6.16 18.67
C GLN A 26 -8.74 7.21 17.79
N GLU A 27 -7.47 6.99 17.45
CA GLU A 27 -6.87 7.66 16.30
C GLU A 27 -7.52 7.07 15.05
N LYS A 28 -8.52 7.80 14.53
CA LYS A 28 -8.95 7.63 13.14
C LYS A 28 -7.73 8.01 12.28
N ILE A 29 -7.01 7.02 11.78
CA ILE A 29 -6.13 7.22 10.63
C ILE A 29 -7.06 7.29 9.43
N ASP A 30 -7.40 8.53 9.07
CA ASP A 30 -8.18 8.87 7.89
C ASP A 30 -7.25 8.68 6.68
N TYR A 31 -7.26 7.48 6.08
CA TYR A 31 -6.61 7.25 4.79
C TYR A 31 -7.41 7.98 3.71
N LYS A 32 -7.16 9.29 3.58
CA LYS A 32 -7.60 10.04 2.42
C LYS A 32 -6.70 9.65 1.25
N ALA A 33 -7.26 8.94 0.28
CA ALA A 33 -6.70 8.86 -1.06
C ALA A 33 -6.56 10.30 -1.58
N ASN A 34 -5.33 10.81 -1.59
CA ASN A 34 -5.02 12.10 -2.19
C ASN A 34 -4.83 11.87 -3.68
N GLU A 35 -5.82 12.30 -4.46
CA GLU A 35 -5.87 12.20 -5.93
C GLU A 35 -4.90 13.16 -6.65
N ASN A 36 -3.93 13.76 -5.94
CA ASN A 36 -2.85 14.55 -6.54
C ASN A 36 -1.54 14.31 -5.77
N VAL A 37 -0.84 13.23 -6.10
CA VAL A 37 0.56 13.05 -5.71
C VAL A 37 1.43 13.59 -6.84
N GLU A 38 1.85 14.85 -6.68
CA GLU A 38 3.00 15.38 -7.40
C GLU A 38 4.23 14.61 -6.89
N TYR A 39 4.83 13.77 -7.74
CA TYR A 39 6.01 12.99 -7.37
C TYR A 39 7.20 13.93 -7.20
N GLU A 40 7.58 14.18 -5.95
CA GLU A 40 8.83 14.89 -5.64
C GLU A 40 10.02 14.02 -6.10
N LEU A 41 10.62 14.43 -7.22
CA LEU A 41 11.85 13.86 -7.75
C LEU A 41 12.94 13.94 -6.67
N GLY A 42 13.45 12.80 -6.19
CA GLY A 42 14.58 12.75 -5.24
C GLY A 42 14.28 12.27 -3.82
N ILE A 43 13.10 11.73 -3.51
CA ILE A 43 12.93 10.96 -2.27
C ILE A 43 13.78 9.67 -2.35
N PRO A 44 14.61 9.37 -1.34
CA PRO A 44 15.34 8.10 -1.30
C PRO A 44 14.35 6.94 -1.22
N TYR A 45 14.39 6.05 -2.21
CA TYR A 45 13.56 4.84 -2.28
C TYR A 45 13.54 4.05 -0.96
N GLN A 46 14.64 4.11 -0.20
CA GLN A 46 14.79 3.47 1.11
C GLN A 46 13.73 3.92 2.13
N LYS A 47 13.26 5.17 2.08
CA LYS A 47 12.20 5.65 2.98
C LYS A 47 10.87 4.97 2.67
N GLU A 48 10.55 4.79 1.39
CA GLU A 48 9.32 4.11 0.96
C GLU A 48 9.35 2.63 1.27
N ILE A 49 10.46 1.94 0.99
CA ILE A 49 10.67 0.54 1.40
C ILE A 49 10.50 0.40 2.91
N THR A 50 11.09 1.32 3.69
CA THR A 50 10.97 1.32 5.15
C THR A 50 9.52 1.46 5.61
N ASN A 51 8.76 2.34 4.97
CA ASN A 51 7.35 2.56 5.31
C ASN A 51 6.47 1.37 4.90
N LEU A 52 6.71 0.80 3.71
CA LEU A 52 6.06 -0.42 3.23
C LEU A 52 6.24 -1.55 4.24
N LYS A 53 7.50 -1.86 4.60
CA LYS A 53 7.81 -2.91 5.58
C LYS A 53 7.18 -2.63 6.95
N LYS A 54 7.17 -1.38 7.42
CA LYS A 54 6.51 -1.01 8.68
C LYS A 54 5.01 -1.32 8.65
N GLY A 55 4.33 -1.04 7.54
CA GLY A 55 2.92 -1.39 7.35
C GLY A 55 2.69 -2.90 7.45
N MET A 56 3.47 -3.67 6.70
CA MET A 56 3.38 -5.14 6.67
C MET A 56 3.64 -5.77 8.04
N LEU A 57 4.66 -5.30 8.77
CA LEU A 57 4.98 -5.76 10.12
C LEU A 57 3.94 -5.33 11.15
N ALA A 58 3.32 -4.16 10.99
CA ALA A 58 2.25 -3.72 11.87
C ALA A 58 1.02 -4.62 11.72
N TYR A 59 0.64 -4.96 10.49
CA TYR A 59 -0.46 -5.89 10.22
C TYR A 59 -0.17 -7.29 10.79
N GLN A 60 1.03 -7.82 10.53
CA GLN A 60 1.47 -9.12 11.04
C GLN A 60 1.43 -9.22 12.58
N LYS A 61 1.68 -8.13 13.30
CA LYS A 61 1.58 -8.12 14.78
C LYS A 61 0.14 -8.10 15.29
N MET A 62 -0.80 -7.68 14.44
CA MET A 62 -2.22 -7.54 14.79
C MET A 62 -3.06 -8.74 14.35
N ALA A 63 -2.59 -9.51 13.38
CA ALA A 63 -3.28 -10.65 12.78
C ALA A 63 -2.41 -11.91 12.85
N ASP A 64 -3.05 -13.07 12.78
CA ASP A 64 -2.36 -14.36 12.66
C ASP A 64 -2.05 -14.61 11.17
N CYS A 65 -0.96 -14.02 10.70
CA CYS A 65 -0.56 -14.09 9.29
C CYS A 65 0.31 -15.32 9.00
N PRO A 66 0.20 -15.95 7.82
CA PRO A 66 1.02 -17.10 7.43
C PRO A 66 2.46 -16.72 7.05
N TYR A 67 2.81 -15.43 7.07
CA TYR A 67 4.13 -14.92 6.73
C TYR A 67 4.91 -14.43 7.95
N SER A 68 6.24 -14.51 7.86
CA SER A 68 7.18 -14.12 8.90
C SER A 68 7.78 -12.72 8.68
N GLU A 69 8.46 -12.19 9.69
CA GLU A 69 9.25 -10.95 9.53
C GLU A 69 10.35 -11.11 8.47
N GLU A 70 10.89 -12.33 8.31
CA GLU A 70 11.86 -12.63 7.27
C GLU A 70 11.24 -12.49 5.87
N ASP A 71 10.00 -12.94 5.66
CA ASP A 71 9.31 -12.77 4.38
C ASP A 71 9.07 -11.28 4.07
N VAL A 72 8.76 -10.47 5.08
CA VAL A 72 8.68 -9.01 4.92
C VAL A 72 10.05 -8.39 4.61
N ASN A 73 11.13 -8.93 5.18
CA ASN A 73 12.48 -8.47 4.85
C ASN A 73 12.85 -8.78 3.38
N GLN A 74 12.43 -9.93 2.87
CA GLN A 74 12.65 -10.31 1.46
C GLN A 74 12.00 -9.32 0.49
N VAL A 75 10.87 -8.70 0.83
CA VAL A 75 10.27 -7.62 0.01
C VAL A 75 11.26 -6.46 -0.18
N GLY A 76 11.95 -6.05 0.90
CA GLY A 76 12.97 -5.01 0.84
C GLY A 76 14.17 -5.44 0.00
N VAL A 77 14.63 -6.68 0.15
CA VAL A 77 15.76 -7.24 -0.64
C VAL A 77 15.43 -7.22 -2.14
N ILE A 78 14.24 -7.66 -2.53
CA ILE A 78 13.80 -7.66 -3.94
C ILE A 78 13.79 -6.23 -4.51
N LEU A 79 13.33 -5.25 -3.74
CA LEU A 79 13.35 -3.83 -4.16
C LEU A 79 14.77 -3.28 -4.26
N ASP A 80 15.64 -3.57 -3.29
CA ASP A 80 17.05 -3.15 -3.34
C ASP A 80 17.78 -3.73 -4.56
N GLU A 81 17.58 -5.02 -4.84
CA GLU A 81 18.09 -5.68 -6.05
C GLU A 81 17.54 -5.06 -7.34
N TYR A 82 16.27 -4.65 -7.33
CA TYR A 82 15.65 -3.96 -8.46
C TYR A 82 16.34 -2.61 -8.72
N PHE A 83 16.53 -1.78 -7.69
CA PHE A 83 17.20 -0.48 -7.86
C PHE A 83 18.63 -0.66 -8.36
N GLU A 84 19.39 -1.59 -7.79
CA GLU A 84 20.77 -1.86 -8.21
C GLU A 84 20.84 -2.29 -9.69
N GLN A 85 19.93 -3.15 -10.14
CA GLN A 85 19.87 -3.60 -11.53
C GLN A 85 19.41 -2.49 -12.46
N MET A 86 18.40 -1.71 -12.07
CA MET A 86 17.93 -0.56 -12.84
C MET A 86 19.01 0.51 -12.96
N GLU A 87 19.81 0.77 -11.93
CA GLU A 87 20.96 1.66 -11.98
C GLU A 87 21.96 1.23 -13.07
N LYS A 88 22.26 -0.07 -13.13
CA LYS A 88 23.21 -0.66 -14.10
C LYS A 88 22.64 -0.89 -15.49
N SER A 89 21.31 -0.82 -15.65
CA SER A 89 20.65 -1.02 -16.93
C SER A 89 21.03 0.07 -17.95
N THR A 90 21.13 -0.33 -19.21
CA THR A 90 21.69 0.49 -20.32
C THR A 90 20.74 0.66 -21.49
N SER A 91 19.55 0.06 -21.43
CA SER A 91 18.56 0.04 -22.51
C SER A 91 17.17 -0.24 -21.95
N LYS A 92 16.13 0.28 -22.61
CA LYS A 92 14.73 0.07 -22.24
C LYS A 92 14.37 -1.42 -22.13
N GLU A 93 14.84 -2.24 -23.07
CA GLU A 93 14.55 -3.68 -23.13
C GLU A 93 15.08 -4.41 -21.90
N LYS A 94 16.32 -4.10 -21.49
CA LYS A 94 16.90 -4.62 -20.24
C LYS A 94 16.14 -4.14 -19.01
N GLY A 95 15.74 -2.86 -18.98
CA GLY A 95 14.93 -2.31 -17.89
C GLY A 95 13.59 -3.03 -17.74
N LEU A 96 12.91 -3.30 -18.86
CA LEU A 96 11.66 -4.04 -18.87
C LEU A 96 11.83 -5.49 -18.39
N LEU A 97 12.91 -6.17 -18.82
CA LEU A 97 13.24 -7.51 -18.31
C LEU A 97 13.50 -7.52 -16.79
N ILE A 98 14.16 -6.47 -16.28
CA ILE A 98 14.39 -6.30 -14.83
C ILE A 98 13.05 -6.12 -14.11
N VAL A 99 12.14 -5.30 -14.64
CA VAL A 99 10.78 -5.12 -14.09
C VAL A 99 10.04 -6.45 -14.05
N GLN A 100 9.99 -7.19 -15.16
CA GLN A 100 9.35 -8.51 -15.22
C GLN A 100 9.93 -9.45 -14.15
N THR A 101 11.26 -9.59 -14.12
CA THR A 101 11.95 -10.49 -13.18
C THR A 101 11.64 -10.12 -11.73
N THR A 102 11.54 -8.83 -11.43
CA THR A 102 11.18 -8.34 -10.10
C THR A 102 9.73 -8.67 -9.74
N VAL A 103 8.79 -8.50 -10.67
CA VAL A 103 7.38 -8.90 -10.45
C VAL A 103 7.26 -10.40 -10.22
N GLU A 104 7.95 -11.22 -11.01
CA GLU A 104 7.95 -12.68 -10.85
C GLU A 104 8.53 -13.11 -9.48
N LYS A 105 9.55 -12.41 -8.97
CA LYS A 105 10.07 -12.62 -7.60
C LYS A 105 9.01 -12.31 -6.53
N PHE A 106 8.23 -11.24 -6.72
CA PHE A 106 7.11 -10.93 -5.82
C PHE A 106 6.00 -11.97 -5.89
N ASN A 107 5.64 -12.46 -7.09
CA ASN A 107 4.65 -13.55 -7.24
C ASN A 107 5.11 -14.79 -6.48
N ALA A 108 6.37 -15.21 -6.65
CA ALA A 108 6.92 -16.38 -5.99
C ALA A 108 6.98 -16.21 -4.46
N LEU A 109 7.38 -15.03 -3.97
CA LEU A 109 7.40 -14.74 -2.54
C LEU A 109 5.97 -14.72 -1.96
N ASN A 110 5.00 -14.12 -2.66
CA ASN A 110 3.63 -14.10 -2.19
C ASN A 110 3.02 -15.51 -2.17
N GLN A 111 3.29 -16.32 -3.20
CA GLN A 111 2.85 -17.71 -3.28
C GLN A 111 3.40 -18.57 -2.14
N LYS A 112 4.66 -18.37 -1.73
CA LYS A 112 5.25 -19.02 -0.55
C LYS A 112 4.50 -18.69 0.74
N CYS A 113 3.84 -17.53 0.79
CA CYS A 113 3.13 -17.00 1.94
C CYS A 113 1.60 -17.14 1.80
N ASP A 114 1.13 -18.19 1.10
CA ASP A 114 -0.29 -18.47 0.86
C ASP A 114 -1.08 -17.29 0.25
N LEU A 115 -0.39 -16.45 -0.53
CA LEU A 115 -0.89 -15.23 -1.17
C LEU A 115 -1.30 -14.11 -0.19
N GLU A 116 -0.94 -14.20 1.09
CA GLU A 116 -1.34 -13.22 2.11
C GLU A 116 -0.26 -12.17 2.43
N LEU A 117 0.96 -12.28 1.89
CA LEU A 117 2.04 -11.32 2.17
C LEU A 117 1.81 -9.97 1.48
N ILE A 118 1.38 -9.97 0.22
CA ILE A 118 1.23 -8.75 -0.60
C ILE A 118 -0.27 -8.49 -0.83
N SER A 119 -0.87 -7.69 0.05
CA SER A 119 -2.28 -7.27 -0.07
C SER A 119 -2.47 -6.13 -1.07
N THR A 120 -3.70 -5.81 -1.44
CA THR A 120 -4.06 -4.73 -2.38
C THR A 120 -3.34 -3.40 -2.12
N SER A 121 -3.09 -3.02 -0.86
CA SER A 121 -2.34 -1.79 -0.57
C SER A 121 -0.85 -1.89 -0.88
N GLU A 122 -0.19 -2.99 -0.49
CA GLU A 122 1.23 -3.23 -0.73
C GLU A 122 1.50 -3.34 -2.23
N ARG A 123 0.58 -4.00 -2.93
CA ARG A 123 0.50 -4.12 -4.39
C ARG A 123 0.65 -2.76 -5.07
N ASP A 124 -0.24 -1.81 -4.77
CA ASP A 124 -0.22 -0.48 -5.37
C ASP A 124 1.09 0.28 -5.09
N ILE A 125 1.61 0.14 -3.86
CA ILE A 125 2.90 0.76 -3.48
C ILE A 125 4.06 0.18 -4.28
N ILE A 126 4.14 -1.16 -4.39
CA ILE A 126 5.21 -1.84 -5.13
C ILE A 126 5.16 -1.45 -6.60
N ALA A 127 3.99 -1.54 -7.25
CA ALA A 127 3.84 -1.16 -8.65
C ALA A 127 4.26 0.30 -8.89
N THR A 128 3.83 1.21 -8.01
CA THR A 128 4.22 2.62 -8.06
C THR A 128 5.73 2.81 -8.02
N ILE A 129 6.43 2.10 -7.13
CA ILE A 129 7.89 2.16 -7.03
C ILE A 129 8.55 1.71 -8.34
N LEU A 130 8.11 0.57 -8.90
CA LEU A 130 8.68 0.03 -10.15
C LEU A 130 8.43 0.95 -11.35
N ILE A 131 7.21 1.47 -11.50
CA ILE A 131 6.84 2.39 -12.58
C ILE A 131 7.66 3.68 -12.48
N ARG A 132 7.79 4.25 -11.26
CA ARG A 132 8.55 5.49 -11.05
C ARG A 132 10.01 5.34 -11.44
N VAL A 133 10.71 4.29 -10.98
CA VAL A 133 12.11 4.06 -11.34
C VAL A 133 12.29 3.90 -12.84
N ASN A 134 11.40 3.14 -13.50
CA ASN A 134 11.46 2.94 -14.93
C ASN A 134 11.24 4.27 -15.71
N CYS A 135 10.33 5.11 -15.23
CA CYS A 135 10.09 6.44 -15.77
C CYS A 135 11.30 7.38 -15.55
N GLU A 136 11.88 7.42 -14.34
CA GLU A 136 13.08 8.21 -14.02
C GLU A 136 14.30 7.79 -14.85
N LYS A 137 14.41 6.50 -15.21
CA LYS A 137 15.45 5.99 -16.12
C LYS A 137 15.22 6.42 -17.58
N GLY A 138 14.04 6.94 -17.92
CA GLY A 138 13.65 7.31 -19.28
C GLY A 138 13.20 6.12 -20.13
N TYR A 139 12.81 5.00 -19.52
CA TYR A 139 12.45 3.76 -20.22
C TYR A 139 10.95 3.62 -20.49
N GLY A 140 10.10 4.41 -19.82
CA GLY A 140 8.66 4.40 -20.00
C GLY A 140 8.02 5.70 -19.55
N LYS A 141 6.70 5.77 -19.64
CA LYS A 141 5.95 6.89 -19.06
C LYS A 141 5.56 6.57 -17.62
N CYS A 142 5.40 7.61 -16.81
CA CYS A 142 5.03 7.47 -15.40
C CYS A 142 3.54 7.06 -15.20
N ASP A 143 2.71 7.19 -16.23
CA ASP A 143 1.28 6.83 -16.24
C ASP A 143 1.01 5.45 -16.88
N GLU A 144 2.05 4.76 -17.32
CA GLU A 144 1.98 3.43 -17.92
C GLU A 144 2.27 2.36 -16.86
N ASP A 145 1.29 1.51 -16.56
CA ASP A 145 1.49 0.36 -15.68
C ASP A 145 2.18 -0.78 -16.43
N ILE A 146 3.51 -0.66 -16.52
CA ILE A 146 4.38 -1.67 -17.13
C ILE A 146 4.43 -2.99 -16.37
N THR A 147 3.79 -3.10 -15.20
CA THR A 147 3.87 -4.31 -14.36
C THR A 147 2.65 -5.21 -14.53
N GLU A 148 1.54 -4.66 -15.01
CA GLU A 148 0.22 -5.32 -15.03
C GLU A 148 0.22 -6.72 -15.64
N GLU A 149 0.92 -6.91 -16.76
CA GLU A 149 0.90 -8.17 -17.50
C GLU A 149 1.57 -9.35 -16.77
N TRP A 150 2.41 -9.09 -15.77
CA TRP A 150 3.15 -10.13 -15.03
C TRP A 150 2.68 -10.31 -13.60
N ARG A 151 1.73 -9.50 -13.11
CA ARG A 151 1.29 -9.56 -11.72
C ARG A 151 0.32 -10.71 -11.52
N ASP A 152 0.80 -11.78 -10.89
CA ASP A 152 0.01 -12.92 -10.45
C ASP A 152 -0.29 -12.89 -8.95
N TRP A 153 0.20 -11.85 -8.25
CA TRP A 153 0.14 -11.71 -6.80
C TRP A 153 -1.13 -12.32 -6.19
#